data_AF-A0A2P2CI49-F1
#
_entry.id   AF-A0A2P2CI49-F1
#
_cell.length_a   1.000
_cell.length_b   1.000
_cell.length_c   1.000
_cell.angle_alpha   90.00
_cell.angle_beta   90.00
_cell.angle_gamma   90.00
#
_symmetry.space_group_name_H-M   'P 1'
#
loop_
_entity.id
_entity.type
_entity.pdbx_description
1 polymer ?
#
loop_
_entity_poly.entity_id
_entity_poly.type
_entity_poly.pdbx_seq_one_letter_code
_entity_poly.pdbx_strand_id
1 'polypeptide(L)'
;MSAAPRHATVDPGGFVVRPDGTVVGDDGAAGALATALPYTGRLARRMGELVDAGDLRAMEAVGLARLTVGVTWTPAAEGTYRARVTPLDARTVPTYTVVGAVDTSAAVHHCLGRIMTVGGVRWSSVVTAGSRVVASQGEGQELHHLAEVGNRMLGILRSLEDRHTTGFIRLRFEQADLVGASLGRHALVACAVSAADADLVAMFDEVRAVLAGHDLSTVPTGPDPSTGAVPVAEPAAESPQPVPSPPPLVGARFAGAGERVRRTRRRPLFGSR
;
A
#
# COMPACT_ATOMS: atom_id res chain seq x y z
N MET A 1 -49.92 -22.27 8.26
CA MET A 1 -48.58 -22.88 8.45
C MET A 1 -47.60 -21.75 8.71
N SER A 2 -47.17 -21.60 9.97
CA SER A 2 -46.29 -20.51 10.40
C SER A 2 -44.84 -20.91 10.16
N ALA A 3 -44.12 -20.16 9.33
CA ALA A 3 -42.70 -20.40 9.08
C ALA A 3 -41.92 -19.99 10.33
N ALA A 4 -41.37 -20.97 11.05
CA ALA A 4 -40.46 -20.73 12.16
C ALA A 4 -39.24 -19.92 11.67
N PRO A 5 -38.76 -18.94 12.45
CA PRO A 5 -37.55 -18.21 12.11
C PRO A 5 -36.39 -19.20 12.07
N ARG A 6 -35.73 -19.31 10.91
CA ARG A 6 -34.48 -20.05 10.79
C ARG A 6 -33.47 -19.36 11.69
N HIS A 7 -33.18 -19.97 12.84
CA HIS A 7 -32.01 -19.61 13.62
C HIS A 7 -30.82 -19.70 12.68
N ALA A 8 -30.25 -18.54 12.33
CA ALA A 8 -28.96 -18.47 11.68
C ALA A 8 -27.98 -19.15 12.64
N THR A 9 -27.56 -20.37 12.31
CA THR A 9 -26.42 -21.01 12.94
C THR A 9 -25.25 -20.05 12.82
N VAL A 10 -24.88 -19.43 13.93
CA VAL A 10 -23.69 -18.59 14.03
C VAL A 10 -22.51 -19.51 13.75
N ASP A 11 -21.86 -19.33 12.60
CA ASP A 11 -20.67 -20.08 12.21
C ASP A 11 -19.55 -19.67 13.19
N PRO A 12 -19.03 -20.59 14.02
CA PRO A 12 -17.99 -20.24 14.98
C PRO A 12 -16.75 -19.73 14.23
N GLY A 13 -16.41 -18.44 14.45
CA GLY A 13 -15.31 -17.74 13.79
C GLY A 13 -15.70 -16.82 12.62
N GLY A 14 -17.00 -16.65 12.33
CA GLY A 14 -17.52 -15.70 11.35
C GLY A 14 -18.14 -14.46 11.98
N PHE A 15 -17.84 -13.27 11.47
CA PHE A 15 -18.45 -12.02 11.92
C PHE A 15 -18.70 -11.04 10.77
N VAL A 16 -19.58 -10.07 11.00
CA VAL A 16 -19.94 -9.03 10.03
C VAL A 16 -19.71 -7.66 10.64
N VAL A 17 -18.96 -6.81 9.94
CA VAL A 17 -18.79 -5.39 10.26
C VAL A 17 -19.62 -4.57 9.28
N ARG A 18 -20.54 -3.77 9.80
CA ARG A 18 -21.42 -2.90 9.01
C ARG A 18 -20.81 -1.50 8.82
N PRO A 19 -21.34 -0.70 7.89
CA PRO A 19 -20.87 0.66 7.62
C PRO A 19 -20.82 1.57 8.84
N ASP A 20 -21.80 1.42 9.75
CA ASP A 20 -21.92 2.18 11.00
C ASP A 20 -20.94 1.71 12.10
N GLY A 21 -20.07 0.74 11.78
CA GLY A 21 -19.11 0.16 12.71
C GLY A 21 -19.68 -0.91 13.62
N THR A 22 -20.98 -1.25 13.50
CA THR A 22 -21.57 -2.33 14.29
C THR A 22 -21.03 -3.69 13.86
N VAL A 23 -20.69 -4.51 14.85
CA VAL A 23 -20.15 -5.86 14.65
C VAL A 23 -21.19 -6.89 15.10
N VAL A 24 -21.46 -7.88 14.25
CA VAL A 24 -22.42 -8.96 14.51
C VAL A 24 -21.75 -10.31 14.33
N GLY A 25 -21.93 -11.22 15.29
CA GLY A 25 -21.40 -12.60 15.23
C GLY A 25 -19.98 -12.77 15.79
N ASP A 26 -19.31 -11.69 16.19
CA ASP A 26 -18.05 -11.78 16.92
C ASP A 26 -18.31 -12.23 18.37
N ASP A 27 -17.58 -13.25 18.82
CA ASP A 27 -17.60 -13.75 20.20
C ASP A 27 -16.68 -12.94 21.14
N GLY A 28 -16.09 -11.87 20.62
CA GLY A 28 -15.16 -10.98 21.31
C GLY A 28 -13.70 -11.33 21.07
N ALA A 29 -13.40 -12.45 20.40
CA ALA A 29 -12.02 -12.84 20.08
C ALA A 29 -11.47 -12.06 18.87
N ALA A 30 -12.33 -11.53 18.00
CA ALA A 30 -11.93 -10.82 16.79
C ALA A 30 -12.01 -9.28 16.89
N GLY A 31 -12.26 -8.71 18.07
CA GLY A 31 -12.58 -7.28 18.23
C GLY A 31 -11.57 -6.33 17.57
N ALA A 32 -10.26 -6.54 17.76
CA ALA A 32 -9.23 -5.73 17.11
C ALA A 32 -9.28 -5.84 15.57
N LEU A 33 -9.45 -7.07 15.06
CA LEU A 33 -9.58 -7.31 13.62
C LEU A 33 -10.83 -6.63 13.06
N ALA A 34 -11.98 -6.75 13.73
CA ALA A 34 -13.22 -6.11 13.31
C ALA A 34 -13.09 -4.59 13.22
N THR A 35 -12.38 -3.96 14.16
CA THR A 35 -12.11 -2.50 14.11
C THR A 35 -11.16 -2.10 12.99
N ALA A 36 -10.26 -2.98 12.56
CA ALA A 36 -9.30 -2.69 11.50
C ALA A 36 -9.92 -2.76 10.09
N LEU A 37 -10.93 -3.62 9.88
CA LEU A 37 -11.49 -3.89 8.54
C LEU A 37 -11.99 -2.65 7.79
N PRO A 38 -12.73 -1.69 8.41
CA PRO A 38 -13.15 -0.48 7.70
C PRO A 38 -11.97 0.37 7.21
N TYR A 39 -10.91 0.48 8.01
CA TYR A 39 -9.70 1.20 7.61
C TYR A 39 -8.98 0.46 6.47
N THR A 40 -8.76 -0.84 6.63
CA THR A 40 -8.16 -1.71 5.61
C THR A 40 -8.91 -1.65 4.29
N GLY A 41 -10.24 -1.74 4.32
CA GLY A 41 -11.07 -1.66 3.13
C GLY A 41 -10.98 -0.31 2.43
N ARG A 42 -10.89 0.80 3.16
CA ARG A 42 -10.67 2.14 2.57
C ARG A 42 -9.32 2.24 1.88
N LEU A 43 -8.25 1.71 2.50
CA LEU A 43 -6.93 1.67 1.87
C LEU A 43 -6.95 0.83 0.58
N ALA A 44 -7.53 -0.37 0.65
CA ALA A 44 -7.62 -1.28 -0.48
C ALA A 44 -8.44 -0.68 -1.63
N ARG A 45 -9.59 -0.04 -1.35
CA ARG A 45 -10.37 0.66 -2.37
C ARG A 45 -9.55 1.73 -3.09
N ARG A 46 -8.81 2.57 -2.35
CA ARG A 46 -7.93 3.57 -2.97
C ARG A 46 -6.83 2.95 -3.82
N MET A 47 -6.33 1.77 -3.44
CA MET A 47 -5.39 1.04 -4.30
C MET A 47 -6.04 0.61 -5.61
N GLY A 48 -7.27 0.09 -5.57
CA GLY A 48 -8.04 -0.28 -6.76
C GLY A 48 -8.24 0.89 -7.73
N GLU A 49 -8.50 2.09 -7.20
CA GLU A 49 -8.59 3.32 -8.00
C GLU A 49 -7.25 3.68 -8.66
N LEU A 50 -6.12 3.54 -7.95
CA LEU A 50 -4.79 3.86 -8.47
C LEU A 50 -4.33 2.92 -9.59
N VAL A 51 -4.81 1.68 -9.59
CA VAL A 51 -4.42 0.65 -10.56
C VAL A 51 -5.52 0.32 -11.57
N ASP A 52 -6.63 1.08 -11.54
CA ASP A 52 -7.83 0.85 -12.34
C ASP A 52 -8.34 -0.61 -12.28
N ALA A 53 -8.37 -1.21 -11.08
CA ALA A 53 -8.79 -2.60 -10.89
C ALA A 53 -10.29 -2.75 -10.55
N GLY A 54 -11.01 -1.64 -10.42
CA GLY A 54 -12.43 -1.61 -10.02
C GLY A 54 -12.65 -1.74 -8.52
N ASP A 55 -13.86 -2.14 -8.13
CA ASP A 55 -14.26 -2.26 -6.72
C ASP A 55 -13.64 -3.48 -6.03
N LEU A 56 -13.23 -3.32 -4.77
CA LEU A 56 -12.77 -4.43 -3.94
C LEU A 56 -13.93 -5.38 -3.64
N ARG A 57 -13.78 -6.66 -3.99
CA ARG A 57 -14.79 -7.72 -3.78
C ARG A 57 -14.46 -8.64 -2.62
N ALA A 58 -13.18 -8.93 -2.42
CA ALA A 58 -12.73 -9.75 -1.30
C ALA A 58 -11.32 -9.40 -0.84
N MET A 59 -11.02 -9.75 0.42
CA MET A 59 -9.67 -9.72 0.96
C MET A 59 -9.36 -11.08 1.56
N GLU A 60 -8.14 -11.54 1.39
CA GLU A 60 -7.67 -12.78 1.94
C GLU A 60 -6.28 -12.57 2.53
N ALA A 61 -6.10 -12.86 3.81
CA ALA A 61 -4.78 -12.80 4.45
C ALA A 61 -4.40 -14.20 4.94
N VAL A 62 -3.16 -14.59 4.66
CA VAL A 62 -2.61 -15.90 5.00
C VAL A 62 -1.44 -15.70 5.96
N GLY A 63 -1.59 -16.26 7.16
CA GLY A 63 -0.57 -16.29 8.20
C GLY A 63 -0.65 -17.56 9.03
N LEU A 64 -0.70 -17.44 10.36
CA LEU A 64 -1.00 -18.55 11.26
C LEU A 64 -2.46 -19.01 11.16
N ALA A 65 -3.33 -18.08 10.77
CA ALA A 65 -4.70 -18.36 10.38
C ALA A 65 -4.97 -17.74 9.00
N ARG A 66 -5.98 -18.27 8.31
CA ARG A 66 -6.52 -17.67 7.10
C ARG A 66 -7.68 -16.76 7.48
N LEU A 67 -7.56 -15.50 7.10
CA LEU A 67 -8.66 -14.54 7.16
C LEU A 67 -9.24 -14.41 5.75
N THR A 68 -10.53 -14.68 5.60
CA THR A 68 -11.28 -14.42 4.36
C THR A 68 -12.34 -13.38 4.64
N VAL A 69 -12.38 -12.31 3.84
CA VAL A 69 -13.35 -11.22 3.98
C VAL A 69 -14.04 -10.96 2.65
N GLY A 70 -15.36 -11.17 2.60
CA GLY A 70 -16.19 -10.68 1.51
C GLY A 70 -16.56 -9.21 1.74
N VAL A 71 -16.46 -8.39 0.69
CA VAL A 71 -16.71 -6.94 0.78
C VAL A 71 -17.86 -6.55 -0.14
N THR A 72 -18.81 -5.79 0.41
CA THR A 72 -19.88 -5.16 -0.37
C THR A 72 -19.93 -3.67 -0.07
N TRP A 73 -20.00 -2.85 -1.11
CA TRP A 73 -20.00 -1.39 -1.00
C TRP A 73 -21.39 -0.81 -1.17
N THR A 74 -21.71 0.22 -0.41
CA THR A 74 -22.86 1.09 -0.67
C THR A 74 -22.51 2.10 -1.78
N PRO A 75 -23.52 2.73 -2.42
CA PRO A 75 -23.28 3.84 -3.35
C PRO A 75 -22.52 5.02 -2.73
N ALA A 76 -22.62 5.20 -1.42
CA ALA A 76 -21.89 6.21 -0.64
C ALA A 76 -20.45 5.80 -0.30
N ALA A 77 -19.93 4.74 -0.92
CA ALA A 77 -18.59 4.21 -0.70
C ALA A 77 -18.32 3.64 0.70
N GLU A 78 -19.36 3.20 1.41
CA GLU A 78 -19.23 2.58 2.72
C GLU A 78 -19.23 1.05 2.60
N GLY A 79 -18.30 0.38 3.29
CA GLY A 79 -18.10 -1.05 3.18
C GLY A 79 -18.85 -1.84 4.26
N THR A 80 -19.45 -2.96 3.86
CA THR A 80 -19.81 -4.07 4.77
C THR A 80 -18.82 -5.20 4.57
N TYR A 81 -18.29 -5.73 5.67
CA TYR A 81 -17.24 -6.75 5.67
C TYR A 81 -17.75 -8.02 6.32
N ARG A 82 -17.81 -9.12 5.57
CA ARG A 82 -18.16 -10.45 6.09
C ARG A 82 -16.88 -11.25 6.24
N ALA A 83 -16.38 -11.33 7.45
CA ALA A 83 -15.10 -11.95 7.77
C ALA A 83 -15.28 -13.36 8.34
N ARG A 84 -14.35 -14.24 8.00
CA ARG A 84 -14.21 -15.57 8.58
C ARG A 84 -12.74 -15.83 8.84
N VAL A 85 -12.44 -16.29 10.06
CA VAL A 85 -11.09 -16.74 10.43
C VAL A 85 -11.11 -18.26 10.52
N THR A 86 -10.24 -18.91 9.74
CA THR A 86 -10.06 -20.37 9.79
C THR A 86 -8.62 -20.69 10.18
N PRO A 87 -8.38 -21.57 11.16
CA PRO A 87 -7.05 -22.08 11.44
C PRO A 87 -6.42 -22.67 10.18
N LEU A 88 -5.11 -22.48 10.02
CA LEU A 88 -4.33 -23.13 8.98
C LEU A 88 -3.39 -24.14 9.62
N ASP A 89 -3.17 -25.26 8.93
CA ASP A 89 -2.09 -26.17 9.28
C ASP A 89 -0.75 -25.43 9.15
N ALA A 90 0.17 -25.73 10.06
CA ALA A 90 1.50 -25.15 10.03
C ALA A 90 2.19 -25.55 8.71
N ARG A 91 2.42 -24.57 7.83
CA ARG A 91 3.16 -24.81 6.59
C ARG A 91 4.65 -24.85 6.87
N THR A 92 5.36 -25.73 6.17
CA THR A 92 6.82 -25.69 6.14
C THR A 92 7.24 -24.64 5.11
N VAL A 93 7.81 -23.53 5.58
CA VAL A 93 8.42 -22.53 4.68
C VAL A 93 9.79 -23.06 4.25
N PRO A 94 10.05 -23.24 2.95
CA PRO A 94 11.35 -23.75 2.52
C PRO A 94 12.47 -22.79 2.93
N THR A 95 13.58 -23.34 3.40
CA THR A 95 14.79 -22.55 3.65
C THR A 95 15.57 -22.45 2.36
N TYR A 96 15.79 -21.23 1.88
CA TYR A 96 16.55 -20.98 0.66
C TYR A 96 17.96 -20.52 1.02
N THR A 97 18.97 -21.23 0.52
CA THR A 97 20.37 -20.79 0.61
C THR A 97 20.65 -19.90 -0.59
N VAL A 98 20.75 -18.59 -0.37
CA VAL A 98 21.16 -17.66 -1.42
C VAL A 98 22.66 -17.82 -1.67
N VAL A 99 23.02 -18.36 -2.82
CA VAL A 99 24.43 -18.45 -3.24
C VAL A 99 24.78 -17.19 -4.04
N GLY A 100 25.61 -16.31 -3.46
CA GLY A 100 26.33 -15.30 -4.24
C GLY A 100 25.69 -13.92 -4.40
N ALA A 101 24.69 -13.52 -3.60
CA ALA A 101 24.17 -12.16 -3.66
C ALA A 101 25.09 -11.18 -2.90
N VAL A 102 26.13 -10.69 -3.58
CA VAL A 102 26.94 -9.56 -3.08
C VAL A 102 26.24 -8.22 -3.37
N ASP A 103 25.37 -8.17 -4.39
CA ASP A 103 24.63 -6.98 -4.79
C ASP A 103 23.12 -7.12 -4.48
N THR A 104 22.62 -6.22 -3.63
CA THR A 104 21.21 -6.17 -3.24
C THR A 104 20.31 -5.80 -4.41
N SER A 105 20.75 -4.92 -5.31
CA SER A 105 19.95 -4.51 -6.47
C SER A 105 19.70 -5.68 -7.41
N ALA A 106 20.76 -6.43 -7.74
CA ALA A 106 20.66 -7.64 -8.54
C ALA A 106 19.74 -8.70 -7.90
N ALA A 107 19.82 -8.89 -6.58
CA ALA A 107 18.93 -9.81 -5.86
C ALA A 107 17.45 -9.40 -5.95
N VAL A 108 17.15 -8.11 -5.79
CA VAL A 108 15.78 -7.59 -5.93
C VAL A 108 15.26 -7.77 -7.36
N HIS A 109 16.04 -7.40 -8.37
CA HIS A 109 15.63 -7.58 -9.77
C HIS A 109 15.46 -9.04 -10.14
N HIS A 110 16.32 -9.94 -9.63
CA HIS A 110 16.15 -11.38 -9.80
C HIS A 110 14.82 -11.86 -9.20
N CYS A 111 14.50 -11.44 -7.97
CA CYS A 111 13.25 -11.80 -7.30
C CYS A 111 12.02 -11.29 -8.07
N LEU A 112 12.03 -10.04 -8.53
CA LEU A 112 10.94 -9.51 -9.37
C LEU A 112 10.82 -10.28 -10.68
N GLY A 113 11.94 -10.63 -11.32
CA GLY A 113 11.95 -11.43 -12.53
C GLY A 113 11.33 -12.81 -12.32
N ARG A 114 11.59 -13.45 -11.18
CA ARG A 114 10.97 -14.72 -10.77
C ARG A 114 9.46 -14.57 -10.57
N ILE A 115 9.00 -13.52 -9.88
CA ILE A 115 7.56 -13.26 -9.69
C ILE A 115 6.85 -13.09 -11.04
N MET A 116 7.48 -12.40 -11.99
CA MET A 116 6.91 -12.24 -13.33
C MET A 116 6.78 -13.54 -14.13
N THR A 117 7.42 -14.64 -13.70
CA THR A 117 7.21 -15.98 -14.30
C THR A 117 5.94 -16.67 -13.80
N VAL A 118 5.33 -16.18 -12.72
CA VAL A 118 4.05 -16.71 -12.24
C VAL A 118 2.95 -16.30 -13.22
N GLY A 119 2.19 -17.28 -13.71
CA GLY A 119 1.13 -17.07 -14.68
C GLY A 119 0.15 -15.98 -14.22
N GLY A 120 -0.15 -15.05 -15.12
CA GLY A 120 -1.13 -13.99 -14.89
C GLY A 120 -0.65 -12.77 -14.09
N VAL A 121 0.60 -12.72 -13.63
CA VAL A 121 1.19 -11.50 -13.04
C VAL A 121 1.48 -10.47 -14.13
N ARG A 122 0.93 -9.26 -13.98
CA ARG A 122 1.12 -8.12 -14.91
C ARG A 122 2.28 -7.23 -14.52
N TRP A 123 2.45 -7.02 -13.23
CA TRP A 123 3.57 -6.26 -12.68
C TRP A 123 3.87 -6.66 -11.23
N SER A 124 5.09 -6.37 -10.80
CA SER A 124 5.54 -6.50 -9.41
C SER A 124 6.48 -5.36 -9.03
N SER A 125 6.49 -4.99 -7.74
CA SER A 125 7.30 -3.90 -7.23
C SER A 125 7.66 -4.10 -5.76
N VAL A 126 8.86 -3.68 -5.39
CA VAL A 126 9.30 -3.57 -3.99
C VAL A 126 9.28 -2.10 -3.59
N VAL A 127 8.57 -1.79 -2.51
CA VAL A 127 8.40 -0.43 -1.98
C VAL A 127 8.89 -0.37 -0.54
N THR A 128 9.64 0.68 -0.21
CA THR A 128 10.12 0.90 1.15
C THR A 128 9.09 1.58 2.03
N ALA A 129 9.25 1.46 3.35
CA ALA A 129 8.47 2.22 4.34
C ALA A 129 8.52 3.74 4.13
N GLY A 130 9.58 4.26 3.50
CA GLY A 130 9.74 5.67 3.16
C GLY A 130 9.06 6.07 1.85
N SER A 131 8.09 5.30 1.35
CA SER A 131 7.33 5.62 0.12
C SER A 131 8.18 5.64 -1.15
N ARG A 132 9.28 4.88 -1.15
CA ARG A 132 10.23 4.82 -2.26
C ARG A 132 10.14 3.48 -2.98
N VAL A 133 9.96 3.50 -4.29
CA VAL A 133 10.03 2.29 -5.14
C VAL A 133 11.50 1.89 -5.27
N VAL A 134 11.85 0.69 -4.79
CA VAL A 134 13.21 0.13 -4.92
C VAL A 134 13.41 -0.39 -6.34
N ALA A 135 12.45 -1.17 -6.80
CA ALA A 135 12.43 -1.73 -8.14
C ALA A 135 10.99 -2.04 -8.54
N SER A 136 10.75 -2.09 -9.84
CA SER A 136 9.48 -2.48 -10.45
C SER A 136 9.74 -3.23 -11.75
N GLN A 137 8.88 -4.18 -12.08
CA GLN A 137 8.94 -4.93 -13.33
C GLN A 137 7.51 -5.21 -13.82
N GLY A 138 7.32 -5.21 -15.15
CA GLY A 138 6.01 -5.40 -15.79
C GLY A 138 5.48 -4.14 -16.47
N GLU A 139 4.24 -4.22 -16.96
CA GLU A 139 3.68 -3.22 -17.88
C GLU A 139 3.03 -2.01 -17.20
N GLY A 140 3.23 -0.83 -17.81
CA GLY A 140 2.29 0.31 -17.74
C GLY A 140 2.13 0.98 -16.38
N GLN A 141 3.17 0.98 -15.53
CA GLN A 141 3.05 1.53 -14.18
C GLN A 141 3.78 2.87 -14.02
N GLU A 142 3.05 3.88 -13.58
CA GLU A 142 3.62 5.14 -13.11
C GLU A 142 4.24 4.92 -11.71
N LEU A 143 5.52 5.30 -11.55
CA LEU A 143 6.25 5.08 -10.28
C LEU A 143 5.57 5.73 -9.08
N HIS A 144 4.88 6.86 -9.28
CA HIS A 144 4.16 7.56 -8.23
C HIS A 144 3.02 6.70 -7.65
N HIS A 145 2.22 6.07 -8.52
CA HIS A 145 1.15 5.17 -8.09
C HIS A 145 1.70 3.93 -7.39
N LEU A 146 2.84 3.38 -7.86
CA LEU A 146 3.46 2.23 -7.20
C LEU A 146 3.91 2.52 -5.76
N ALA A 147 4.54 3.68 -5.53
CA ALA A 147 4.91 4.12 -4.19
C ALA A 147 3.67 4.21 -3.27
N GLU A 148 2.60 4.80 -3.80
CA GLU A 148 1.36 5.01 -3.06
C GLU A 148 0.63 3.70 -2.76
N VAL A 149 0.57 2.78 -3.72
CA VAL A 149 0.03 1.43 -3.58
C VAL A 149 0.84 0.63 -2.56
N GLY A 150 2.17 0.68 -2.63
CA GLY A 150 3.05 -0.01 -1.67
C GLY A 150 2.88 0.48 -0.24
N ASN A 151 2.76 1.79 -0.03
CA ASN A 151 2.48 2.35 1.29
C ASN A 151 1.13 1.90 1.86
N ARG A 152 0.09 1.87 1.03
CA ARG A 152 -1.23 1.40 1.45
C ARG A 152 -1.21 -0.08 1.76
N MET A 153 -0.52 -0.87 0.96
CA MET A 153 -0.29 -2.29 1.23
C MET A 153 0.42 -2.49 2.58
N LEU A 154 1.46 -1.71 2.89
CA LEU A 154 2.10 -1.72 4.21
C LEU A 154 1.13 -1.36 5.34
N GLY A 155 0.29 -0.35 5.14
CA GLY A 155 -0.74 0.05 6.10
C GLY A 155 -1.73 -1.09 6.39
N ILE A 156 -2.14 -1.81 5.35
CA ILE A 156 -3.01 -3.00 5.46
C ILE A 156 -2.30 -4.15 6.16
N LEU A 157 -1.07 -4.47 5.76
CA LEU A 157 -0.29 -5.56 6.36
C LEU A 157 -0.08 -5.35 7.87
N ARG A 158 0.13 -4.09 8.28
CA ARG A 158 0.27 -3.68 9.69
C ARG A 158 -1.07 -3.65 10.44
N SER A 159 -2.16 -3.21 9.81
CA SER A 159 -3.46 -3.12 10.50
C SER A 159 -4.05 -4.50 10.84
N LEU A 160 -3.63 -5.55 10.13
CA LEU A 160 -4.12 -6.93 10.33
C LEU A 160 -3.24 -7.78 11.28
N GLU A 161 -2.34 -7.13 12.04
CA GLU A 161 -1.26 -7.63 12.91
C GLU A 161 -1.29 -9.07 13.51
N ASP A 162 -0.06 -9.57 13.74
CA ASP A 162 0.47 -10.79 14.41
C ASP A 162 -0.09 -12.18 14.08
N ARG A 163 -1.38 -12.38 13.82
CA ARG A 163 -1.93 -13.73 13.56
C ARG A 163 -2.21 -14.01 12.09
N HIS A 164 -2.42 -12.97 11.28
CA HIS A 164 -3.04 -13.12 9.95
C HIS A 164 -2.16 -12.70 8.77
N THR A 165 -1.05 -11.98 9.02
CA THR A 165 -0.19 -11.40 7.96
C THR A 165 1.27 -11.86 8.00
N THR A 166 1.55 -13.01 8.63
CA THR A 166 2.90 -13.60 8.59
C THR A 166 3.30 -14.12 7.21
N GLY A 167 2.37 -14.28 6.25
CA GLY A 167 2.61 -14.73 4.87
C GLY A 167 2.42 -13.63 3.83
N PHE A 168 1.17 -13.37 3.42
CA PHE A 168 0.80 -12.39 2.40
C PHE A 168 -0.68 -12.02 2.52
N ILE A 169 -1.11 -10.98 1.81
CA ILE A 169 -2.50 -10.59 1.61
C ILE A 169 -2.82 -10.54 0.11
N ARG A 170 -4.01 -10.99 -0.27
CA ARG A 170 -4.61 -10.85 -1.60
C ARG A 170 -5.85 -9.98 -1.50
N LEU A 171 -5.88 -8.92 -2.27
CA LEU A 171 -7.01 -8.01 -2.45
C LEU A 171 -7.61 -8.33 -3.81
N ARG A 172 -8.82 -8.87 -3.84
CA ARG A 172 -9.52 -9.22 -5.08
C ARG A 172 -10.42 -8.08 -5.52
N PHE A 173 -10.09 -7.47 -6.64
CA PHE A 173 -10.93 -6.46 -7.28
C PHE A 173 -11.71 -7.08 -8.44
N GLU A 174 -12.48 -6.27 -9.15
CA GLU A 174 -13.29 -6.73 -10.29
C GLU A 174 -12.43 -7.16 -11.48
N GLN A 175 -11.33 -6.46 -11.73
CA GLN A 175 -10.54 -6.62 -12.95
C GLN A 175 -9.18 -7.26 -12.70
N ALA A 176 -8.68 -7.22 -11.47
CA ALA A 176 -7.39 -7.77 -11.09
C ALA A 176 -7.30 -8.01 -9.58
N ASP A 177 -6.27 -8.73 -9.19
CA ASP A 177 -5.92 -8.97 -7.81
C ASP A 177 -4.60 -8.27 -7.48
N LEU A 178 -4.57 -7.57 -6.34
CA LEU A 178 -3.33 -7.08 -5.76
C LEU A 178 -2.89 -8.00 -4.64
N VAL A 179 -1.68 -8.53 -4.77
CA VAL A 179 -1.06 -9.42 -3.79
C VAL A 179 0.09 -8.66 -3.15
N GLY A 180 0.21 -8.75 -1.83
CA GLY A 180 1.30 -8.09 -1.13
C GLY A 180 1.81 -8.88 0.06
N ALA A 181 3.10 -8.72 0.36
CA ALA A 181 3.70 -9.28 1.55
C ALA A 181 4.71 -8.33 2.17
N SER A 182 4.94 -8.54 3.45
CA SER A 182 5.99 -7.86 4.20
C SER A 182 7.36 -8.45 3.85
N LEU A 183 8.29 -7.56 3.50
CA LEU A 183 9.74 -7.79 3.44
C LEU A 183 10.39 -7.01 4.59
N GLY A 184 10.17 -7.46 5.83
CA GLY A 184 10.52 -6.71 7.03
C GLY A 184 9.72 -5.40 7.10
N ARG A 185 10.40 -4.25 7.03
CA ARG A 185 9.73 -2.94 6.99
C ARG A 185 9.25 -2.53 5.59
N HIS A 186 9.58 -3.30 4.57
CA HIS A 186 9.27 -3.01 3.17
C HIS A 186 8.08 -3.86 2.70
N ALA A 187 7.48 -3.52 1.57
CA ALA A 187 6.44 -4.32 0.95
C ALA A 187 6.88 -4.79 -0.44
N LEU A 188 6.57 -6.05 -0.73
CA LEU A 188 6.46 -6.56 -2.08
C LEU A 188 4.99 -6.47 -2.49
N VAL A 189 4.71 -5.93 -3.67
CA VAL A 189 3.36 -5.87 -4.24
C VAL A 189 3.40 -6.40 -5.66
N ALA A 190 2.41 -7.19 -6.04
CA ALA A 190 2.20 -7.66 -7.40
C ALA A 190 0.73 -7.49 -7.80
N CYS A 191 0.49 -7.20 -9.08
CA CYS A 191 -0.84 -7.23 -9.67
C CYS A 191 -0.95 -8.45 -10.58
N ALA A 192 -2.01 -9.23 -10.42
CA ALA A 192 -2.27 -10.42 -11.20
C ALA A 192 -3.73 -10.49 -11.65
N VAL A 193 -3.99 -10.99 -12.86
CA VAL A 193 -5.36 -11.19 -13.39
C VAL A 193 -5.84 -12.61 -13.11
N SER A 194 -4.94 -13.59 -13.20
CA SER A 194 -5.26 -15.00 -12.98
C SER A 194 -4.00 -15.72 -12.51
N ALA A 195 -3.74 -15.68 -11.21
CA ALA A 195 -2.64 -16.39 -10.58
C ALA A 195 -3.18 -17.33 -9.49
N ALA A 196 -2.69 -18.58 -9.52
CA ALA A 196 -3.04 -19.57 -8.51
C ALA A 196 -2.46 -19.17 -7.15
N ASP A 197 -3.25 -19.34 -6.09
CA ASP A 197 -2.82 -18.98 -4.73
C ASP A 197 -1.51 -19.69 -4.37
N ALA A 198 -1.43 -21.01 -4.60
CA ALA A 198 -0.26 -21.82 -4.23
C ALA A 198 1.06 -21.32 -4.87
N ASP A 199 1.02 -20.93 -6.15
CA ASP A 199 2.20 -20.46 -6.87
C ASP A 199 2.68 -19.10 -6.35
N LEU A 200 1.73 -18.19 -6.10
CA LEU A 200 2.03 -16.89 -5.47
C LEU A 200 2.59 -17.07 -4.07
N VAL A 201 1.98 -17.94 -3.26
CA VAL A 201 2.44 -18.22 -1.89
C VAL A 201 3.89 -18.70 -1.91
N ALA A 202 4.19 -19.72 -2.73
CA ALA A 202 5.52 -20.31 -2.82
C ALA A 202 6.55 -19.28 -3.31
N MET A 203 6.18 -18.48 -4.32
CA MET A 203 7.05 -17.44 -4.86
C MET A 203 7.34 -16.33 -3.85
N PHE A 204 6.34 -15.88 -3.09
CA PHE A 204 6.53 -14.84 -2.07
C PHE A 204 7.37 -15.34 -0.89
N ASP A 205 7.24 -16.61 -0.51
CA ASP A 205 8.10 -17.24 0.49
C ASP A 205 9.55 -17.35 0.01
N GLU A 206 9.79 -17.73 -1.25
CA GLU A 206 11.11 -17.72 -1.89
C GLU A 206 11.73 -16.32 -1.84
N VAL A 207 11.01 -15.30 -2.31
CA VAL A 207 11.52 -13.93 -2.35
C VAL A 207 11.83 -13.40 -0.96
N ARG A 208 11.00 -13.72 0.04
CA ARG A 208 11.26 -13.37 1.43
C ARG A 208 12.53 -14.01 1.96
N ALA A 209 12.73 -15.30 1.68
CA ALA A 209 13.93 -15.99 2.11
C ALA A 209 15.18 -15.44 1.43
N VAL A 210 15.10 -15.13 0.13
CA VAL A 210 16.22 -14.55 -0.62
C VAL A 210 16.59 -13.16 -0.11
N LEU A 211 15.59 -12.32 0.17
CA LEU A 211 15.80 -10.92 0.57
C LEU A 211 15.99 -10.72 2.08
N ALA A 212 15.81 -11.76 2.91
CA ALA A 212 15.90 -11.64 4.38
C ALA A 212 17.24 -11.07 4.89
N GLY A 213 18.34 -11.36 4.18
CA GLY A 213 19.68 -10.89 4.53
C GLY A 213 20.08 -9.53 3.94
N HIS A 214 19.21 -8.89 3.17
CA HIS A 214 19.55 -7.72 2.36
C HIS A 214 18.96 -6.43 2.95
N ASP A 215 19.75 -5.34 2.98
CA ASP A 215 19.24 -4.02 3.36
C ASP A 215 18.68 -3.26 2.15
N LEU A 216 17.37 -3.39 1.94
CA LEU A 216 16.64 -2.72 0.86
C LEU A 216 16.64 -1.18 0.94
N SER A 217 17.08 -0.58 2.06
CA SER A 217 17.23 0.88 2.13
C SER A 217 18.48 1.39 1.41
N THR A 218 19.50 0.56 1.26
CA THR A 218 20.75 0.92 0.57
C THR A 218 20.65 0.92 -0.95
N VAL A 219 19.62 0.27 -1.50
CA VAL A 219 19.42 0.20 -2.95
C VAL A 219 19.14 1.61 -3.50
N PRO A 220 19.92 2.10 -4.48
CA PRO A 220 19.62 3.37 -5.12
C PRO A 220 18.30 3.25 -5.90
N THR A 221 17.48 4.30 -5.84
CA THR A 221 16.35 4.41 -6.74
C THR A 221 16.85 4.54 -8.17
N GLY A 222 16.28 3.76 -9.09
CA GLY A 222 16.43 4.03 -10.52
C GLY A 222 16.07 5.49 -10.82
N PRO A 223 16.66 6.07 -11.89
CA PRO A 223 16.38 7.46 -12.26
C PRO A 223 14.87 7.64 -12.41
N ASP A 224 14.35 8.65 -11.72
CA ASP A 224 12.97 9.07 -11.87
C ASP A 224 12.76 9.51 -13.35
N PRO A 225 11.83 8.91 -14.10
CA PRO A 225 11.55 9.33 -15.47
C PRO A 225 11.06 10.78 -15.54
N SER A 226 10.61 11.38 -14.41
CA SER A 226 10.27 12.81 -14.32
C SER A 226 11.50 13.72 -14.36
N THR A 227 12.70 13.20 -14.09
CA THR A 227 13.96 13.96 -14.16
C THR A 227 14.65 13.82 -15.52
N GLY A 228 14.03 13.10 -16.47
CA GLY A 228 14.50 12.88 -17.84
C GLY A 228 14.07 13.95 -18.85
N ALA A 229 13.69 15.16 -18.41
CA ALA A 229 13.70 16.32 -19.28
C ALA A 229 15.16 16.65 -19.59
N VAL A 230 15.70 16.04 -20.65
CA VAL A 230 16.84 16.58 -21.38
C VAL A 230 16.55 18.07 -21.55
N PRO A 231 17.41 19.01 -21.13
CA PRO A 231 17.28 20.37 -21.62
C PRO A 231 17.43 20.24 -23.13
N VAL A 232 16.29 20.31 -23.85
CA VAL A 232 16.30 20.51 -25.28
C VAL A 232 17.14 21.76 -25.45
N ALA A 233 18.34 21.57 -26.03
CA ALA A 233 19.15 22.68 -26.45
C ALA A 233 18.25 23.53 -27.35
N GLU A 234 17.85 24.69 -26.83
CA GLU A 234 17.21 25.73 -27.58
C GLU A 234 18.03 25.91 -28.87
N PRO A 235 17.46 25.78 -30.06
CA PRO A 235 18.18 26.16 -31.26
C PRO A 235 18.53 27.64 -31.10
N ALA A 236 19.82 27.96 -31.24
CA ALA A 236 20.34 29.31 -31.09
C ALA A 236 19.49 30.30 -31.90
N ALA A 237 18.63 31.04 -31.21
CA ALA A 237 17.89 32.14 -31.78
C ALA A 237 18.85 33.33 -31.94
N GLU A 238 18.81 33.91 -33.14
CA GLU A 238 19.52 35.14 -33.51
C GLU A 238 19.42 36.22 -32.43
N SER A 239 20.54 36.92 -32.22
CA SER A 239 20.67 38.09 -31.36
C SER A 239 19.57 39.15 -31.61
N PRO A 240 18.76 39.52 -30.62
CA PRO A 240 17.82 40.63 -30.76
C PRO A 240 18.55 41.97 -30.75
N GLN A 241 18.23 42.85 -31.70
CA GLN A 241 18.73 44.23 -31.73
C GLN A 241 18.23 45.07 -30.52
N PRO A 242 19.02 46.04 -30.04
CA PRO A 242 18.68 46.81 -28.85
C PRO A 242 17.62 47.88 -29.13
N VAL A 243 16.54 47.87 -28.34
CA VAL A 243 15.48 48.88 -28.35
C VAL A 243 15.76 49.92 -27.25
N PRO A 244 15.63 51.24 -27.51
CA PRO A 244 16.05 52.30 -26.58
C PRO A 244 15.14 52.45 -25.35
N SER A 245 15.76 52.73 -24.20
CA SER A 245 15.12 52.87 -22.90
C SER A 245 14.38 54.21 -22.73
N PRO A 246 13.15 54.24 -22.18
CA PRO A 246 12.49 55.50 -21.80
C PRO A 246 13.00 56.06 -20.45
N PRO A 247 12.96 57.39 -20.25
CA PRO A 247 13.62 58.08 -19.13
C PRO A 247 12.89 57.97 -17.78
N PRO A 248 13.58 58.22 -16.65
CA PRO A 248 13.05 57.97 -15.32
C PRO A 248 12.09 59.08 -14.85
N LEU A 249 10.96 58.69 -14.28
CA LEU A 249 10.05 59.60 -13.57
C LEU A 249 10.28 59.55 -12.07
N VAL A 250 10.49 60.74 -11.51
CA VAL A 250 10.77 61.06 -10.11
C VAL A 250 9.45 61.23 -9.33
N GLY A 251 9.40 60.64 -8.13
CA GLY A 251 8.69 61.19 -6.96
C GLY A 251 7.27 60.69 -6.65
N ALA A 252 7.09 60.03 -5.49
CA ALA A 252 6.22 60.47 -4.38
C ALA A 252 5.99 59.32 -3.37
N ARG A 253 5.97 59.68 -2.08
CA ARG A 253 5.88 58.83 -0.88
C ARG A 253 4.43 58.56 -0.48
N PHE A 254 4.10 57.36 0.00
CA PHE A 254 3.08 57.04 1.03
C PHE A 254 3.45 55.63 1.58
N ALA A 255 3.94 55.43 2.81
CA ALA A 255 3.33 55.52 4.15
C ALA A 255 2.25 54.43 4.43
N GLY A 256 2.53 53.52 5.37
CA GLY A 256 1.56 52.62 6.03
C GLY A 256 2.03 51.15 6.09
N ALA A 257 2.72 50.70 7.15
CA ALA A 257 2.15 50.04 8.34
C ALA A 257 1.50 48.66 8.02
N GLY A 258 1.87 47.52 8.62
CA GLY A 258 2.46 47.31 9.94
C GLY A 258 2.89 45.85 10.12
N GLU A 259 3.98 45.71 10.86
CA GLU A 259 4.68 44.50 11.29
C GLU A 259 3.86 43.75 12.36
N ARG A 260 3.57 42.46 12.17
CA ARG A 260 2.89 41.64 13.20
C ARG A 260 3.90 40.93 14.08
N VAL A 261 4.05 41.46 15.30
CA VAL A 261 4.86 40.92 16.41
C VAL A 261 4.30 39.58 16.92
N ARG A 262 5.22 38.63 17.10
CA ARG A 262 5.04 37.28 17.66
C ARG A 262 4.78 37.35 19.18
N ARG A 263 3.67 36.79 19.68
CA ARG A 263 3.31 36.82 21.11
C ARG A 263 3.53 35.45 21.78
N THR A 264 4.53 35.37 22.63
CA THR A 264 4.82 34.26 23.55
C THR A 264 3.84 34.28 24.72
N ARG A 265 3.18 33.15 25.04
CA ARG A 265 2.28 33.04 26.22
C ARG A 265 2.97 32.25 27.35
N ARG A 266 3.06 32.90 28.51
CA ARG A 266 3.59 32.41 29.80
C ARG A 266 2.63 31.41 30.47
N ARG A 267 3.21 30.41 31.15
CA ARG A 267 2.61 29.56 32.21
C ARG A 267 2.39 30.37 33.50
N PRO A 268 1.32 30.09 34.27
CA PRO A 268 1.27 30.44 35.68
C PRO A 268 1.55 29.24 36.60
N LEU A 269 2.39 29.48 37.61
CA LEU A 269 2.59 28.68 38.82
C LEU A 269 1.53 29.08 39.86
N PHE A 270 0.88 28.09 40.46
CA PHE A 270 0.27 28.08 41.81
C PHE A 270 0.18 26.59 42.18
N GLY A 271 0.53 26.09 43.37
CA GLY A 271 0.73 26.70 44.67
C GLY A 271 0.11 25.75 45.70
N SER A 272 0.97 25.15 46.52
CA SER A 272 0.70 24.22 47.63
C SER A 272 -0.36 24.69 48.64
N ARG A 273 -1.15 23.74 49.13
CA ARG A 273 -1.42 23.50 50.56
C ARG A 273 -1.78 22.04 50.78
#